data_AF-A0A654M3T3-F1
#
_entry.id   AF-A0A654M3T3-F1
#
_cell.length_a   1.000
_cell.length_b   1.000
_cell.length_c   1.000
_cell.angle_alpha   90.00
_cell.angle_beta   90.00
_cell.angle_gamma   90.00
#
_symmetry.space_group_name_H-M   'P 1'
#
loop_
_entity.id
_entity.type
_entity.pdbx_description
1 polymer ?
#
loop_
_entity_poly.entity_id
_entity_poly.type
_entity_poly.pdbx_seq_one_letter_code
_entity_poly.pdbx_strand_id
1 'polypeptide(L)'
;MNTEKESNVPTPAAAKSVEYVLLDGFINELWEVDYENGIALNVTEIIKAESAGNIIKYSGKIEDFLSNERGFKKLHFHESVNFPMRVHFETLK
;
A
#
# COMPACT_ATOMS: atom_id res chain seq x y z
N MET A 1 1.58 -4.78 48.56
CA MET A 1 2.36 -5.48 47.52
C MET A 1 1.40 -5.88 46.42
N ASN A 2 1.20 -5.00 45.43
CA ASN A 2 0.45 -5.32 44.22
C ASN A 2 1.38 -5.04 43.05
N THR A 3 1.89 -6.11 42.45
CA THR A 3 2.71 -6.08 41.26
C THR A 3 1.76 -6.00 40.07
N GLU A 4 1.43 -4.80 39.62
CA GLU A 4 0.73 -4.63 38.36
C GLU A 4 1.74 -4.92 37.24
N LYS A 5 1.56 -6.08 36.60
CA LYS A 5 2.21 -6.41 35.34
C LYS A 5 1.74 -5.37 34.32
N GLU A 6 2.62 -4.42 34.01
CA GLU A 6 2.47 -3.54 32.86
C GLU A 6 2.45 -4.45 31.63
N SER A 7 1.23 -4.66 31.12
CA SER A 7 0.96 -5.46 29.95
C SER A 7 1.58 -4.74 28.76
N ASN A 8 2.72 -5.23 28.27
CA ASN A 8 3.41 -4.72 27.10
C ASN A 8 2.65 -5.12 25.82
N VAL A 9 1.36 -4.76 25.76
CA VAL A 9 0.55 -4.85 24.55
C VAL A 9 1.07 -3.77 23.62
N PRO A 10 1.57 -4.10 22.43
CA PRO A 10 1.87 -3.09 21.43
C PRO A 10 0.57 -2.32 21.20
N THR A 11 0.54 -1.07 21.64
CA THR A 11 -0.52 -0.14 21.25
C THR A 11 -0.54 -0.14 19.72
N PRO A 12 -1.70 -0.24 19.04
CA PRO A 12 -1.74 -0.07 17.59
C PRO A 12 -1.39 1.38 17.31
N ALA A 13 -0.10 1.65 17.17
CA ALA A 13 0.41 2.94 16.74
C ALA A 13 -0.17 3.17 15.34
N ALA A 14 -1.20 4.01 15.26
CA ALA A 14 -1.81 4.56 14.04
C ALA A 14 -1.69 3.62 12.83
N ALA A 15 -2.67 2.71 12.67
CA ALA A 15 -2.81 1.87 11.48
C ALA A 15 -2.56 2.73 10.23
N LYS A 16 -1.39 2.55 9.62
CA LYS A 16 -0.89 3.46 8.59
C LYS A 16 -1.91 3.49 7.46
N SER A 17 -2.41 4.68 7.13
CA SER A 17 -3.26 4.93 5.96
C SER A 17 -2.56 4.59 4.64
N VAL A 18 -1.26 4.30 4.70
CA VAL A 18 -0.40 3.97 3.57
C VAL A 18 0.18 2.56 3.69
N GLU A 19 0.00 1.75 2.65
CA GLU A 19 0.64 0.45 2.46
C GLU A 19 1.65 0.48 1.31
N TYR A 20 2.73 -0.28 1.44
CA TYR A 20 3.65 -0.53 0.31
C TYR A 20 3.45 -1.94 -0.22
N VAL A 21 3.21 -2.06 -1.51
CA VAL A 21 2.93 -3.34 -2.18
C VAL A 21 4.01 -3.60 -3.21
N LEU A 22 4.76 -4.68 -3.01
CA LEU A 22 5.74 -5.17 -3.98
C LEU A 22 5.07 -6.25 -4.83
N LEU A 23 4.85 -5.93 -6.10
CA LEU A 23 4.34 -6.87 -7.09
C LEU A 23 5.47 -7.77 -7.56
N ASP A 24 5.33 -9.06 -7.30
CA ASP A 24 6.26 -10.10 -7.73
C ASP A 24 5.84 -10.59 -9.12
N GLY A 25 6.58 -10.20 -10.15
CA GLY A 25 6.24 -10.41 -11.56
C GLY A 25 7.47 -10.42 -12.47
N PHE A 26 7.29 -10.27 -13.79
CA PHE A 26 8.42 -10.19 -14.73
C PHE A 26 9.35 -8.99 -14.46
N ILE A 27 8.77 -7.88 -14.03
CA ILE A 27 9.46 -6.71 -13.49
C ILE A 27 8.81 -6.46 -12.13
N ASN A 28 9.63 -6.39 -11.09
CA ASN A 28 9.14 -6.09 -9.76
C ASN A 28 8.74 -4.62 -9.69
N GLU A 29 7.49 -4.36 -9.34
CA GLU A 29 6.97 -3.01 -9.17
C GLU A 29 6.68 -2.76 -7.69
N LEU A 30 7.09 -1.60 -7.20
CA LEU A 30 6.74 -1.13 -5.87
C LEU A 30 5.65 -0.06 -5.98
N TRP A 31 4.56 -0.27 -5.26
CA TRP A 31 3.43 0.64 -5.20
C TRP A 31 3.24 1.17 -3.78
N GLU A 32 3.00 2.47 -3.66
CA GLU A 32 2.51 3.11 -2.44
C GLU A 32 0.99 3.26 -2.57
N VAL A 33 0.23 2.72 -1.62
CA VAL A 33 -1.23 2.75 -1.63
C VAL A 33 -1.71 3.59 -0.47
N ASP A 34 -2.21 4.79 -0.76
CA ASP A 34 -2.78 5.72 0.21
C ASP A 34 -4.31 5.58 0.21
N TYR A 35 -4.82 4.92 1.25
CA TYR A 35 -6.25 4.67 1.43
C TYR A 35 -7.03 5.89 1.90
N GLU A 36 -6.36 6.91 2.44
CA GLU A 36 -7.03 8.14 2.86
C GLU A 36 -7.37 9.00 1.64
N ASN A 37 -6.43 9.10 0.71
CA ASN A 37 -6.56 9.89 -0.51
C ASN A 37 -7.13 9.11 -1.71
N GLY A 38 -7.32 7.78 -1.59
CA GLY A 38 -7.89 6.96 -2.65
C GLY A 38 -6.98 6.85 -3.86
N ILE A 39 -5.68 6.72 -3.65
CA ILE A 39 -4.67 6.71 -4.71
C ILE A 39 -3.61 5.63 -4.45
N ALA A 40 -3.22 4.92 -5.51
CA ALA A 40 -2.02 4.11 -5.54
C ALA A 40 -1.02 4.72 -6.53
N LEU A 41 0.25 4.80 -6.15
CA LEU A 41 1.35 5.37 -6.93
C LEU A 41 2.41 4.32 -7.19
N ASN A 42 2.84 4.15 -8.43
CA ASN A 42 4.01 3.34 -8.75
C ASN A 42 5.27 4.11 -8.36
N VAL A 43 5.96 3.66 -7.33
CA VAL A 43 7.15 4.31 -6.75
C VAL A 43 8.42 3.51 -7.02
N THR A 44 8.39 2.54 -7.94
CA THR A 44 9.49 1.61 -8.24
C THR A 44 10.83 2.32 -8.48
N GLU A 45 10.82 3.43 -9.22
CA GLU A 45 12.03 4.19 -9.55
C GLU A 45 12.40 5.27 -8.52
N ILE A 46 11.54 5.50 -7.53
CA ILE A 46 11.66 6.60 -6.57
C ILE A 46 12.07 6.07 -5.19
N ILE A 47 11.48 4.94 -4.78
CA ILE A 47 11.65 4.36 -3.45
C ILE A 47 12.26 2.97 -3.61
N LYS A 48 13.33 2.70 -2.85
CA LYS A 48 13.86 1.35 -2.76
C LYS A 48 12.99 0.51 -1.84
N ALA A 49 12.60 -0.69 -2.27
CA ALA A 49 11.79 -1.59 -1.46
C ALA A 49 12.41 -1.82 -0.06
N GLU A 50 13.72 -2.05 0.03
CA GLU A 50 14.44 -2.22 1.30
C GLU A 50 14.36 -1.02 2.27
N SER A 51 14.05 0.18 1.77
CA SER A 51 13.82 1.39 2.58
C SER A 51 12.36 1.64 2.90
N ALA A 52 11.44 1.02 2.16
CA ALA A 52 10.03 1.02 2.50
C ALA A 52 9.82 0.17 3.76
N GLY A 53 8.87 0.57 4.61
CA GLY A 53 8.61 -0.10 5.89
C GLY A 53 8.01 -1.50 5.71
N ASN A 54 6.79 -1.71 6.22
CA ASN A 54 6.12 -3.00 6.07
C ASN A 54 5.64 -3.17 4.61
N ILE A 55 6.30 -4.05 3.85
CA ILE A 55 5.96 -4.34 2.45
C ILE A 55 5.08 -5.58 2.38
N ILE A 56 3.99 -5.46 1.64
CA ILE A 56 3.11 -6.57 1.27
C ILE A 56 3.56 -7.08 -0.09
N LYS A 57 3.92 -8.37 -0.15
CA LYS A 57 4.23 -9.01 -1.43
C LYS A 57 2.96 -9.54 -2.07
N TYR A 58 2.79 -9.31 -3.37
CA TYR A 58 1.64 -9.79 -4.12
C TYR A 58 2.07 -10.30 -5.49
N SER A 59 1.66 -11.53 -5.83
CA SER A 59 1.96 -12.13 -7.14
C SER A 59 0.85 -11.78 -8.12
N GLY A 60 0.99 -10.69 -8.86
CA GLY A 60 -0.03 -10.23 -9.80
C GLY A 60 0.12 -8.74 -10.13
N LYS A 61 -0.97 -8.12 -10.58
CA LYS A 61 -1.00 -6.68 -10.89
C LYS A 61 -1.56 -5.87 -9.72
N ILE A 62 -1.26 -4.57 -9.70
CA ILE A 62 -1.86 -3.65 -8.71
C ILE A 62 -3.39 -3.64 -8.81
N GLU A 63 -3.94 -3.79 -10.02
CA GLU A 63 -5.39 -3.87 -10.26
C GLU A 63 -6.02 -5.02 -9.48
N ASP A 64 -5.42 -6.20 -9.57
CA ASP A 64 -5.90 -7.41 -8.90
C ASP A 64 -5.77 -7.28 -7.39
N PHE A 65 -4.67 -6.69 -6.91
CA PHE A 65 -4.49 -6.42 -5.49
C PHE A 65 -5.58 -5.48 -4.94
N LEU A 66 -5.79 -4.33 -5.60
CA LEU A 66 -6.78 -3.35 -5.15
C LEU A 66 -8.21 -3.90 -5.23
N SER A 67 -8.54 -4.63 -6.29
CA SER A 67 -9.90 -5.14 -6.50
C SER A 67 -10.21 -6.41 -5.71
N ASN A 68 -9.30 -7.38 -5.67
CA ASN A 68 -9.56 -8.70 -5.10
C ASN A 68 -9.15 -8.78 -3.62
N GLU A 69 -7.99 -8.24 -3.25
CA GLU A 69 -7.48 -8.32 -1.87
C GLU A 69 -7.99 -7.19 -0.97
N ARG A 70 -8.34 -6.05 -1.56
CA ARG A 70 -8.83 -4.87 -0.83
C ARG A 70 -10.28 -4.50 -1.12
N GLY A 71 -10.88 -5.08 -2.17
CA GLY A 71 -12.30 -4.89 -2.48
C GLY A 71 -12.64 -3.54 -3.13
N PHE A 72 -11.65 -2.77 -3.58
CA PHE A 72 -11.89 -1.49 -4.25
C PHE A 72 -12.47 -1.71 -5.65
N LYS A 73 -13.40 -0.83 -6.05
CA LYS A 73 -14.06 -0.86 -7.35
C LYS A 73 -13.81 0.45 -8.08
N LYS A 74 -14.04 0.44 -9.41
CA LYS A 74 -13.86 1.61 -10.29
C LYS A 74 -12.44 2.19 -10.24
N LEU A 75 -11.46 1.35 -10.59
CA LEU A 75 -10.06 1.75 -10.65
C LEU A 75 -9.82 2.60 -11.90
N HIS A 76 -9.23 3.78 -11.73
CA HIS A 76 -8.91 4.70 -12.82
C HIS A 76 -7.40 4.87 -12.96
N PHE A 77 -6.85 4.30 -14.03
CA PHE A 77 -5.42 4.32 -14.32
C PHE A 77 -5.04 5.59 -15.08
N HIS A 78 -3.95 6.21 -14.63
CA HIS A 78 -3.32 7.33 -15.32
C HIS A 78 -1.85 7.04 -15.54
N GLU A 79 -1.45 7.11 -16.80
CA GLU A 79 -0.06 7.08 -17.25
C GLU A 79 0.29 8.45 -17.82
N SER A 80 1.45 8.99 -17.43
CA SER A 80 1.94 10.26 -17.92
C SER A 80 3.45 10.17 -18.12
N VAL A 81 3.97 10.91 -19.10
CA VAL A 81 5.40 10.93 -19.41
C VAL A 81 6.22 11.54 -18.26
N ASN A 82 5.63 12.46 -17.50
CA ASN A 82 6.36 13.25 -16.49
C ASN A 82 5.97 12.89 -15.04
N PHE A 83 5.03 11.96 -14.85
CA PHE A 83 4.53 11.60 -13.52
C PHE A 83 4.48 10.10 -13.37
N PRO A 84 4.68 9.58 -12.15
CA PRO A 84 4.55 8.16 -11.88
C PRO A 84 3.15 7.65 -12.26
N MET A 85 3.10 6.41 -12.73
CA MET A 85 1.83 5.73 -12.97
C MET A 85 1.02 5.73 -11.68
N ARG A 86 -0.28 6.01 -11.80
CA ARG A 86 -1.16 6.09 -10.64
C ARG A 86 -2.54 5.53 -10.90
N VAL A 87 -3.16 5.03 -9.85
CA VAL A 87 -4.52 4.48 -9.86
C VAL A 87 -5.35 5.23 -8.85
N HIS A 88 -6.46 5.81 -9.28
CA HIS A 88 -7.46 6.35 -8.36
C HIS A 88 -8.55 5.32 -8.06
N PHE A 89 -9.03 5.29 -6.82
CA PHE A 89 -10.11 4.43 -6.38
C PHE A 89 -11.03 5.12 -5.36
N GLU A 90 -12.32 4.78 -5.38
CA GLU A 90 -13.28 5.33 -4.41
C GLU A 90 -13.02 4.74 -3.02
N THR A 91 -12.80 5.61 -2.05
CA THR A 91 -12.72 5.21 -0.64
C THR A 91 -14.14 5.12 -0.07
N LEU A 92 -14.44 4.04 0.64
CA LEU A 92 -15.69 3.93 1.38
C LEU A 92 -15.57 4.84 2.61
N LYS A 93 -16.03 6.09 2.48
CA LYS A 93 -16.19 7.02 3.60
C LYS A 93 -17.32 6.58 4.53
#